data_AF-A0A3S3JLZ1-F1
#
_entry.id   AF-A0A3S3JLZ1-F1
#
_cell.length_a   1.000
_cell.length_b   1.000
_cell.length_c   1.000
_cell.angle_alpha   90.00
_cell.angle_beta   90.00
_cell.angle_gamma   90.00
#
_symmetry.space_group_name_H-M   'P 1'
#
loop_
_entity.id
_entity.type
_entity.pdbx_description
1 polymer ?
#
loop_
_entity_poly.entity_id
_entity_poly.type
_entity_poly.pdbx_seq_one_letter_code
_entity_poly.pdbx_strand_id
1 'polypeptide(L)' 'MGIFSDLDKKLTENLYAHGNDLIDPAADLPESVEERVELLMPFVQAEARELVRSQILGLIHEYRNEESAPSS' A
#
# COMPACT_ATOMS: atom_id res chain seq x y z
N MET A 1 -1.17 32.06 8.72
CA MET A 1 -0.72 30.87 7.97
C MET A 1 -1.82 29.85 8.06
N GLY A 2 -2.37 29.48 6.91
CA GLY A 2 -3.62 28.73 6.82
C GLY A 2 -3.39 27.22 6.82
N ILE A 3 -4.41 26.46 7.19
CA ILE A 3 -4.45 24.99 7.18
C ILE A 3 -3.81 24.31 5.96
N PHE A 4 -3.85 24.95 4.78
CA PHE A 4 -3.24 24.43 3.55
C PHE A 4 -1.70 24.51 3.55
N SER A 5 -1.10 25.52 4.18
CA SER A 5 0.37 25.60 4.30
C SER A 5 0.92 24.54 5.24
N ASP A 6 0.16 24.17 6.26
CA ASP A 6 0.57 23.12 7.20
C ASP A 6 0.46 21.73 6.58
N LEU A 7 -0.52 21.52 5.70
CA LEU A 7 -0.66 20.29 4.91
C LEU A 7 0.48 20.13 3.92
N ASP A 8 0.79 21.19 3.16
CA ASP A 8 1.86 21.19 2.16
C ASP A 8 3.24 20.95 2.79
N LYS A 9 3.48 21.56 3.96
CA LYS A 9 4.67 21.31 4.77
C LYS A 9 4.76 19.85 5.22
N LYS A 10 3.66 19.27 5.75
CA LYS A 10 3.63 17.87 6.18
C LYS A 10 3.83 16.87 5.04
N LEU A 11 3.30 17.17 3.86
CA LEU A 11 3.47 16.35 2.66
C LEU A 11 4.93 16.40 2.18
N THR A 12 5.51 17.61 2.15
CA THR A 12 6.92 17.81 1.80
C THR A 12 7.83 17.08 2.79
N GLU A 13 7.59 17.22 4.10
CA GLU A 13 8.35 16.53 5.14
C GLU A 13 8.24 15.00 5.02
N ASN A 14 7.05 14.46 4.71
CA ASN A 14 6.89 13.02 4.45
C ASN A 14 7.68 12.56 3.23
N LEU A 15 7.63 13.32 2.14
CA LEU A 15 8.33 12.98 0.91
C LEU A 15 9.85 13.00 1.11
N TYR A 16 10.39 13.92 1.90
CA TYR A 16 11.81 13.92 2.26
C TYR A 16 12.17 12.78 3.22
N ALA A 17 11.30 12.46 4.18
CA ALA A 17 11.56 11.41 5.17
C ALA A 17 11.52 10.00 4.55
N HIS A 18 10.61 9.76 3.61
CA HIS A 18 10.36 8.44 3.02
C HIS A 18 10.74 8.34 1.54
N GLY A 19 11.23 9.43 0.93
CA GLY A 19 11.60 9.45 -0.47
C GLY A 19 12.78 8.53 -0.79
N ASN A 20 13.65 8.28 0.20
CA ASN A 20 14.74 7.31 0.05
C ASN A 20 14.22 5.86 0.10
N ASP A 21 13.18 5.58 0.89
CA ASP A 21 12.52 4.27 0.96
C ASP A 21 11.84 3.88 -0.37
N LEU A 22 11.51 4.87 -1.21
CA LEU A 22 10.97 4.65 -2.56
C LEU A 22 12.03 4.30 -3.60
N ILE A 23 13.32 4.55 -3.32
CA ILE A 23 14.42 4.44 -4.29
C ILE A 23 15.47 3.41 -3.84
N ASP A 24 15.52 3.09 -2.54
CA ASP A 24 16.43 2.11 -1.97
C ASP A 24 15.82 0.70 -2.00
N PRO A 25 16.32 -0.22 -2.84
CA PRO A 25 15.85 -1.60 -2.88
C PRO A 25 16.17 -2.42 -1.61
N ALA A 26 16.92 -1.84 -0.65
CA ALA A 26 17.27 -2.42 0.63
C ALA A 26 16.72 -1.64 1.85
N ALA A 27 16.00 -0.53 1.65
CA ALA A 27 15.16 0.04 2.72
C ALA A 27 14.08 -1.00 3.02
N ASP A 28 13.96 -1.38 4.30
CA ASP A 28 13.11 -2.48 4.81
C ASP A 28 12.00 -2.84 3.84
N LEU A 29 12.13 -4.01 3.20
CA LEU A 29 11.23 -4.50 2.16
C LEU A 29 9.81 -4.07 2.51
N PRO A 30 9.11 -3.31 1.65
CA PRO A 30 7.79 -2.82 1.98
C PRO A 30 6.96 -4.01 2.43
N GLU A 31 6.41 -3.88 3.65
CA GLU A 31 5.50 -4.85 4.24
C GLU A 31 4.63 -5.41 3.13
N SER A 32 4.67 -6.73 2.94
CA SER A 32 4.10 -7.35 1.75
C SER A 32 2.66 -6.86 1.62
N VAL A 33 2.19 -6.62 0.39
CA VAL A 33 0.83 -6.09 0.18
C VAL A 33 -0.18 -6.99 0.91
N GLU A 34 0.11 -8.29 0.99
CA GLU A 34 -0.58 -9.29 1.78
C GLU A 34 -0.59 -8.99 3.29
N GLU A 35 0.54 -8.67 3.93
CA GLU A 35 0.61 -8.25 5.33
C GLU A 35 -0.17 -6.94 5.58
N ARG A 36 -0.09 -6.00 4.64
CA ARG A 36 -0.87 -4.76 4.69
C ARG A 36 -2.38 -5.02 4.67
N VAL A 37 -2.82 -6.00 3.90
CA VAL A 37 -4.23 -6.44 3.86
C VAL A 37 -4.67 -6.96 5.22
N GLU A 38 -3.85 -7.78 5.88
CA GLU A 38 -4.16 -8.28 7.23
C GLU A 38 -4.33 -7.15 8.26
N LEU A 39 -3.46 -6.14 8.22
CA LEU A 39 -3.55 -4.98 9.12
C LEU A 39 -4.85 -4.18 8.94
N LEU A 40 -5.48 -4.24 7.77
CA LEU A 40 -6.72 -3.52 7.46
C LEU A 40 -7.99 -4.32 7.80
N MET A 41 -7.90 -5.64 7.97
CA MET A 41 -9.06 -6.49 8.29
C MET A 41 -9.85 -6.08 9.55
N PRO A 42 -9.24 -5.53 10.61
CA PRO A 42 -9.99 -5.03 11.78
C PRO A 42 -11.03 -3.94 11.46
N PHE A 43 -10.83 -3.15 10.40
CA PHE A 43 -11.76 -2.09 9.98
C PHE A 43 -12.97 -2.63 9.20
N VAL A 44 -12.94 -3.89 8.79
CA VAL A 44 -14.05 -4.57 8.12
C VAL A 44 -14.95 -5.23 9.16
N GLN A 45 -16.27 -5.21 8.92
CA GLN A 45 -17.25 -5.94 9.74
C GLN A 45 -16.87 -7.43 9.84
N ALA A 46 -17.00 -8.01 11.04
CA ALA A 46 -16.49 -9.34 11.33
C ALA A 46 -17.04 -10.41 10.37
N GLU A 47 -18.30 -10.29 9.98
CA GLU A 47 -19.01 -11.21 9.10
C GLU A 47 -18.51 -11.14 7.64
N ALA A 48 -17.90 -10.02 7.25
CA ALA A 48 -17.44 -9.76 5.88
C ALA A 48 -15.92 -9.92 5.70
N ARG A 49 -15.14 -10.06 6.79
CA ARG A 49 -13.66 -10.06 6.75
C ARG A 49 -13.08 -11.07 5.78
N GLU A 50 -13.50 -12.32 5.85
CA GLU A 50 -12.94 -13.38 5.00
C GLU A 50 -13.25 -13.17 3.51
N LEU A 51 -14.46 -12.67 3.22
CA LEU A 51 -14.85 -12.35 1.85
C LEU A 51 -14.03 -11.19 1.28
N VAL A 52 -13.89 -10.11 2.05
CA VAL A 52 -13.11 -8.93 1.63
C VAL A 52 -11.64 -9.29 1.46
N ARG A 53 -11.07 -10.03 2.41
CA ARG A 53 -9.70 -10.54 2.37
C ARG A 53 -9.43 -11.34 1.10
N SER A 54 -10.28 -12.33 0.81
CA SER A 54 -10.10 -13.21 -0.35
C SER A 54 -10.24 -12.46 -1.68
N GLN A 55 -11.17 -11.50 -1.78
CA GLN A 55 -11.30 -10.67 -2.98
C GLN A 55 -10.07 -9.80 -3.24
N ILE A 56 -9.55 -9.13 -2.21
CA ILE A 56 -8.38 -8.26 -2.35
C ILE A 56 -7.14 -9.09 -2.73
N LEU A 57 -6.90 -10.22 -2.06
CA LEU A 57 -5.78 -11.10 -2.38
C LEU A 57 -5.91 -11.72 -3.78
N GLY A 58 -7.14 -12.06 -4.21
CA GLY A 58 -7.40 -12.53 -5.57
C GLY A 58 -7.01 -11.51 -6.63
N LEU A 59 -7.40 -10.24 -6.45
CA LEU A 59 -7.04 -9.14 -7.35
C LEU A 59 -5.52 -8.91 -7.39
N ILE A 60 -4.86 -8.89 -6.24
CA ILE A 60 -3.40 -8.73 -6.17
C ILE A 60 -2.71 -9.84 -6.97
N HIS A 61 -3.16 -11.09 -6.82
CA HIS A 61 -2.57 -12.21 -7.54
C HIS A 61 -2.78 -12.11 -9.05
N GLU A 62 -3.98 -11.69 -9.50
CA GLU A 62 -4.29 -11.49 -10.91
C GLU A 62 -3.39 -10.42 -11.55
N TYR A 63 -3.29 -9.25 -10.94
CA TYR A 63 -2.49 -8.14 -11.49
C TYR A 63 -0.98 -8.39 -11.46
N ARG A 64 -0.46 -9.09 -10.45
CA ARG A 64 0.96 -9.50 -10.42
C ARG A 64 1.32 -10.45 -11.56
N ASN A 65 0.39 -11.31 -11.97
CA ASN A 65 0.60 -12.23 -13.07
C ASN A 65 0.47 -11.54 -14.44
N GLU A 66 -0.40 -10.53 -14.57
CA GLU A 66 -0.52 -9.72 -15.79
C GLU A 66 0.73 -8.87 -16.06
N GLU A 67 1.34 -8.27 -15.03
CA GLU A 67 2.60 -7.51 -15.17
C GLU A 67 3.79 -8.40 -15.52
N SER A 68 3.70 -9.70 -15.22
CA SER A 68 4.71 -10.71 -15.54
C SER A 68 4.54 -11.32 -16.94
N ALA A 69 3.45 -11.02 -17.66
CA ALA A 69 3.24 -11.47 -19.02
C ALA A 69 3.99 -10.55 -20.01
N PRO A 70 4.86 -11.07 -20.88
CA PRO A 70 5.53 -10.24 -21.88
C PRO A 70 4.47 -9.64 -22.81
N SER A 71 4.41 -8.32 -22.86
CA SER A 71 3.62 -7.58 -23.84
C SER A 71 3.99 -8.10 -25.23
N SER A 72 3.04 -8.80 -25.88
CA SER A 72 3.20 -9.36 -27.23
C SER A 72 2.84 -8.33 -28.29
#